data_AF-A0A2H3KLQ5-F1
#
_entry.id   AF-A0A2H3KLQ5-F1
#
_cell.length_a   1.000
_cell.length_b   1.000
_cell.length_c   1.000
_cell.angle_alpha   90.00
_cell.angle_beta   90.00
_cell.angle_gamma   90.00
#
_symmetry.space_group_name_H-M   'P 1'
#
loop_
_entity.id
_entity.type
_entity.pdbx_description
1 polymer ?
#
loop_
_entity_poly.entity_id
_entity_poly.type
_entity_poly.pdbx_seq_one_letter_code
_entity_poly.pdbx_strand_id
1 'polypeptide(L)'
;MKRRLQHARRQLFGRPRVRRQATGFRLRVDSMLGLLHLSGKSALTIGLALVMMTFIALLIVNFVGQVMQSGRLEAQRVESEAELQRIHAENARLEGAVAFTESDVYVERAARDHLSYAYPEDTVILPRLVTPVPVDEPVVEAPEPSVLSETVRRENWRLWWEAFFPAES
;
A
#
# COMPACT_ATOMS: atom_id res chain seq x y z
N MET A 1 22.02 -95.45 14.33
CA MET A 1 23.08 -94.76 15.12
C MET A 1 22.47 -93.54 15.83
N LYS A 2 22.97 -93.25 17.03
CA LYS A 2 22.27 -92.59 18.14
C LYS A 2 22.09 -91.07 17.94
N ARG A 3 20.86 -90.59 18.21
CA ARG A 3 20.52 -89.17 18.46
C ARG A 3 21.30 -88.64 19.66
N ARG A 4 21.80 -87.40 19.59
CA ARG A 4 22.11 -86.58 20.77
C ARG A 4 21.57 -85.17 20.56
N LEU A 5 20.39 -84.93 21.13
CA LEU A 5 19.91 -83.61 21.51
C LEU A 5 20.79 -83.11 22.66
N GLN A 6 21.38 -81.93 22.52
CA GLN A 6 21.94 -81.20 23.67
C GLN A 6 21.09 -79.96 23.90
N HIS A 7 20.31 -80.05 24.97
CA HIS A 7 19.50 -78.97 25.52
C HIS A 7 20.36 -77.91 26.21
N ALA A 8 20.02 -76.66 25.91
CA ALA A 8 19.87 -75.53 26.82
C ALA A 8 20.80 -75.47 28.05
N ARG A 9 21.79 -74.57 27.99
CA ARG A 9 22.37 -73.96 29.20
C ARG A 9 21.95 -72.50 29.25
N ARG A 10 21.09 -72.22 30.24
CA ARG A 10 20.49 -70.93 30.56
C ARG A 10 21.54 -69.83 30.71
N GLN A 11 21.37 -68.75 29.96
CA GLN A 11 21.91 -67.43 30.28
C GLN A 11 21.14 -66.90 31.50
N LEU A 12 21.83 -66.66 32.61
CA LEU A 12 21.29 -65.90 33.73
C LEU A 12 22.44 -65.07 34.32
N PHE A 13 22.28 -63.75 34.22
CA PHE A 13 23.08 -62.69 34.82
C PHE A 13 24.45 -62.36 34.20
N GLY A 14 24.41 -61.61 33.09
CA GLY A 14 25.49 -60.73 32.65
C GLY A 14 25.01 -59.28 32.63
N ARG A 15 25.50 -58.47 33.57
CA ARG A 15 25.20 -57.03 33.72
C ARG A 15 25.35 -56.27 32.39
N PRO A 16 24.49 -55.29 32.06
CA PRO A 16 24.78 -54.39 30.96
C PRO A 16 26.01 -53.55 31.32
N ARG A 17 27.13 -53.77 30.62
CA ARG A 17 28.23 -52.79 30.60
C ARG A 17 27.71 -51.55 29.88
N VAL A 18 27.20 -50.60 30.65
CA VAL A 18 27.04 -49.20 30.22
C VAL A 18 28.44 -48.69 29.91
N ARG A 19 28.87 -48.84 28.66
CA ARG A 19 30.05 -48.17 28.14
C ARG A 19 29.67 -46.69 28.05
N ARG A 20 29.95 -45.95 29.12
CA ARG A 20 30.04 -44.49 29.07
C ARG A 20 30.99 -44.15 27.92
N GLN A 21 30.42 -43.79 26.77
CA GLN A 21 31.12 -42.97 25.81
C GLN A 21 31.34 -41.65 26.53
N ALA A 22 32.48 -41.55 27.22
CA ALA A 22 33.05 -40.25 27.49
C ALA A 22 33.22 -39.61 26.11
N THR A 23 32.39 -38.61 25.86
CA THR A 23 32.60 -37.53 24.90
C THR A 23 33.90 -36.83 25.28
N GLY A 24 35.01 -37.53 25.06
CA GLY A 24 36.29 -36.89 24.83
C GLY A 24 36.14 -36.21 23.50
N PHE A 25 35.73 -34.95 23.54
CA PHE A 25 35.99 -33.97 22.50
C PHE A 25 37.52 -33.85 22.41
N ARG A 26 38.16 -34.86 21.80
CA ARG A 26 39.53 -34.75 21.34
C ARG A 26 39.44 -33.78 20.17
N LEU A 27 39.54 -32.49 20.48
CA LEU A 27 40.07 -31.50 19.57
C LEU A 27 41.41 -32.07 19.10
N ARG A 28 41.37 -32.75 17.96
CA ARG A 28 42.55 -33.22 17.26
C ARG A 28 43.13 -31.98 16.59
N VAL A 29 43.84 -31.18 17.38
CA VAL A 29 44.60 -29.99 16.93
C VAL A 29 45.92 -30.44 16.30
N ASP A 30 45.92 -31.56 15.56
CA ASP A 30 47.09 -32.07 14.83
C ASP A 30 47.07 -31.61 13.36
N SER A 31 46.56 -30.40 13.11
CA SER A 31 46.63 -29.74 11.80
C SER A 31 47.56 -28.53 11.83
N MET A 32 48.64 -28.59 12.61
CA MET A 32 49.70 -27.58 12.62
C MET A 32 51.08 -28.23 12.52
N LEU A 33 51.28 -29.12 11.55
CA LEU A 33 52.60 -29.58 11.12
C LEU A 33 52.61 -30.15 9.68
N GLY A 34 51.56 -29.88 8.90
CA GLY A 34 51.51 -30.17 7.45
C GLY A 34 52.00 -29.01 6.58
N LEU A 35 52.55 -27.95 7.18
CA LEU A 35 52.96 -26.72 6.50
C LEU A 35 54.43 -26.72 6.02
N LEU A 36 55.13 -27.85 6.13
CA LEU A 36 56.54 -27.98 5.75
C LEU A 36 56.84 -29.06 4.70
N HIS A 37 55.83 -29.73 4.14
CA HIS A 37 56.04 -30.55 2.94
C HIS A 37 55.50 -29.82 1.70
N LEU A 38 56.31 -28.88 1.20
CA LEU A 38 56.26 -28.45 -0.20
C LEU A 38 56.59 -29.64 -1.09
N SER A 39 55.60 -30.50 -1.32
CA SER A 39 55.56 -31.37 -2.48
C SER A 39 54.77 -30.60 -3.53
N GLY A 40 55.34 -30.30 -4.70
CA GLY A 40 54.76 -29.40 -5.72
C GLY A 40 53.31 -29.68 -6.15
N LYS A 41 52.73 -30.81 -5.75
CA LYS A 41 51.32 -31.17 -5.89
C LYS A 41 50.39 -30.32 -5.00
N SER A 42 50.80 -29.93 -3.78
CA SER A 42 49.95 -29.16 -2.85
C SER A 42 49.76 -27.71 -3.30
N ALA A 43 50.81 -27.07 -3.80
CA ALA A 43 50.73 -25.71 -4.36
C ALA A 43 49.77 -25.64 -5.57
N LEU A 44 49.81 -26.66 -6.45
CA LEU A 44 48.90 -26.74 -7.60
C LEU A 44 47.44 -26.93 -7.16
N THR A 45 47.18 -27.78 -6.16
CA THR A 45 45.83 -27.95 -5.61
C THR A 45 45.30 -26.69 -4.91
N ILE A 46 46.17 -25.95 -4.22
CA ILE A 46 45.80 -24.67 -3.57
C ILE A 46 45.50 -23.60 -4.63
N GLY A 47 46.32 -23.50 -5.68
CA GLY A 47 46.08 -22.59 -6.79
C GLY A 47 44.76 -22.90 -7.52
N LEU A 48 44.50 -24.18 -7.80
CA LEU A 48 43.24 -24.61 -8.41
C LEU A 48 42.03 -24.31 -7.52
N ALA A 49 42.15 -24.52 -6.20
CA ALA A 49 41.10 -24.20 -5.25
C ALA A 49 40.81 -22.68 -5.22
N LEU A 50 41.85 -21.84 -5.27
CA LEU A 50 41.69 -20.39 -5.35
C LEU A 50 40.99 -19.95 -6.64
N VAL A 51 41.35 -20.53 -7.78
CA VAL A 51 40.70 -20.25 -9.08
C VAL A 51 39.24 -20.68 -9.07
N MET A 52 38.94 -21.86 -8.50
CA MET A 52 37.55 -22.30 -8.35
C MET A 52 36.76 -21.40 -7.41
N MET A 53 37.35 -20.98 -6.29
CA MET A 53 36.73 -20.06 -5.34
C MET A 53 36.39 -18.72 -5.99
N THR A 54 37.31 -18.14 -6.77
CA THR A 54 37.06 -16.89 -7.49
C THR A 54 36.00 -17.08 -8.58
N PHE A 55 36.02 -18.19 -9.31
CA PHE A 55 35.00 -18.47 -10.32
C PHE A 55 33.60 -18.60 -9.71
N ILE A 56 33.47 -19.31 -8.58
CA ILE A 56 32.21 -19.42 -7.83
C ILE A 56 31.75 -18.04 -7.36
N ALA A 57 32.66 -17.23 -6.79
CA ALA A 57 32.32 -15.88 -6.34
C ALA A 57 31.81 -15.00 -7.48
N LEU A 58 32.45 -15.05 -8.66
CA LEU A 58 32.01 -14.32 -9.85
C LEU A 58 30.62 -14.76 -10.32
N LEU A 59 30.34 -16.08 -10.32
CA LEU A 59 29.03 -16.59 -10.69
C LEU A 59 27.94 -16.12 -9.73
N ILE A 60 28.21 -16.12 -8.42
CA ILE A 60 27.25 -15.62 -7.42
C ILE A 60 26.93 -14.15 -7.66
N VAL A 61 27.96 -13.31 -7.86
CA VAL A 61 27.76 -11.87 -8.11
C VAL A 61 26.94 -11.64 -9.38
N ASN A 62 27.26 -12.35 -10.47
CA ASN A 62 26.53 -12.23 -11.72
C ASN A 62 25.07 -12.69 -11.58
N PHE A 63 24.85 -13.82 -10.90
CA PHE A 63 23.51 -14.35 -10.65
C PHE A 63 22.66 -13.40 -9.80
N VAL A 64 23.22 -12.84 -8.74
CA VAL A 64 22.52 -11.84 -7.90
C VAL A 64 22.17 -10.61 -8.72
N GLY A 65 23.08 -10.13 -9.58
CA GLY A 65 22.81 -9.03 -10.50
C GLY A 65 21.63 -9.34 -11.41
N GLN A 66 21.61 -10.54 -12.01
CA GLN A 66 20.53 -10.96 -12.91
C GLN A 66 19.18 -11.10 -12.19
N VAL A 67 19.16 -11.67 -10.98
CA VAL A 67 17.94 -11.80 -10.16
C VAL A 67 17.39 -10.45 -9.73
N MET A 68 18.26 -9.52 -9.33
CA MET A 68 17.85 -8.16 -8.97
C MET A 68 17.31 -7.41 -10.18
N GLN A 69 17.93 -7.59 -11.35
CA GLN A 69 17.47 -6.98 -12.59
C GLN A 69 16.12 -7.56 -13.03
N SER A 70 15.91 -8.87 -12.93
CA SER A 70 14.60 -9.46 -13.24
C SER A 70 13.52 -8.98 -12.28
N GLY A 71 13.82 -8.88 -10.98
CA GLY A 71 12.86 -8.36 -10.00
C GLY A 71 12.46 -6.90 -10.27
N ARG A 72 13.43 -6.06 -10.67
CA ARG A 72 13.16 -4.67 -11.06
C ARG A 72 12.31 -4.56 -12.32
N LEU A 73 12.60 -5.37 -13.34
CA LEU A 73 11.82 -5.39 -14.58
C LEU A 73 10.38 -5.84 -14.33
N GLU A 74 10.19 -6.83 -13.46
CA GLU A 74 8.85 -7.30 -13.10
C GLU A 74 8.07 -6.23 -12.34
N ALA A 75 8.70 -5.57 -11.37
CA ALA A 75 8.08 -4.46 -10.65
C ALA A 75 7.66 -3.32 -11.60
N GLN A 76 8.52 -2.95 -12.55
CA GLN A 76 8.22 -1.94 -13.56
C GLN A 76 7.08 -2.36 -14.49
N ARG A 77 7.01 -3.64 -14.87
CA ARG A 77 5.89 -4.16 -15.66
C ARG A 77 4.58 -4.04 -14.90
N VAL A 78 4.54 -4.50 -13.65
CA VAL A 78 3.33 -4.44 -12.81
C VAL A 78 2.86 -2.99 -12.63
N GLU A 79 3.78 -2.06 -12.39
CA GLU A 79 3.46 -0.64 -12.27
C GLU A 79 2.89 -0.07 -13.59
N SER A 80 3.52 -0.39 -14.72
CA SER A 80 3.07 0.07 -16.04
C SER A 80 1.70 -0.52 -16.41
N GLU A 81 1.46 -1.79 -16.11
CA GLU A 81 0.16 -2.44 -16.34
C GLU A 81 -0.95 -1.81 -15.49
N ALA A 82 -0.64 -1.48 -14.22
CA ALA A 82 -1.59 -0.80 -13.35
C ALA A 82 -1.91 0.62 -13.86
N GLU A 83 -0.92 1.34 -14.39
CA GLU A 83 -1.12 2.66 -14.99
C GLU A 83 -1.97 2.59 -16.25
N LEU A 84 -1.69 1.63 -17.14
CA LEU A 84 -2.50 1.39 -18.34
C LEU A 84 -3.97 1.09 -17.99
N GLN A 85 -4.21 0.23 -17.00
CA GLN A 85 -5.57 -0.08 -16.56
C GLN A 85 -6.30 1.16 -16.03
N ARG A 86 -5.61 2.03 -15.28
CA ARG A 86 -6.18 3.30 -14.81
C ARG A 86 -6.54 4.22 -15.97
N ILE A 87 -5.66 4.37 -16.95
CA ILE A 87 -5.90 5.21 -18.12
C ILE A 87 -7.08 4.68 -18.94
N HIS A 88 -7.16 3.36 -19.14
CA HIS A 88 -8.29 2.76 -19.85
C HIS A 88 -9.61 2.95 -19.12
N ALA A 89 -9.63 2.77 -17.79
CA ALA A 89 -10.82 3.00 -16.98
C ALA A 89 -11.28 4.47 -17.04
N GLU A 90 -10.32 5.40 -17.00
CA GLU A 90 -10.61 6.82 -17.10
C GLU A 90 -11.11 7.21 -18.49
N ASN A 91 -10.49 6.70 -19.56
CA ASN A 91 -10.98 6.92 -20.91
C ASN A 91 -12.40 6.38 -21.10
N ALA A 92 -12.70 5.17 -20.62
CA ALA A 92 -14.05 4.62 -20.70
C ALA A 92 -15.07 5.49 -19.94
N ARG A 93 -14.68 6.05 -18.79
CA ARG A 93 -15.50 6.99 -18.01
C ARG A 93 -15.75 8.29 -18.79
N LEU A 94 -14.70 8.85 -19.38
CA LEU A 94 -14.77 10.09 -20.15
C LEU A 94 -15.58 9.91 -21.44
N GLU A 95 -15.38 8.81 -22.15
CA GLU A 95 -16.18 8.45 -23.33
C GLU A 95 -17.67 8.33 -22.97
N GLY A 96 -17.99 7.69 -21.83
CA GLY A 96 -19.36 7.62 -21.33
C GLY A 96 -19.95 9.00 -20.98
N ALA A 97 -19.15 9.89 -20.40
CA ALA A 97 -19.56 11.26 -20.09
C ALA A 97 -19.83 12.06 -21.37
N VAL A 98 -18.95 11.95 -22.37
CA VAL A 98 -19.12 12.61 -23.67
C VAL A 98 -20.38 12.10 -24.36
N ALA A 99 -20.54 10.78 -24.46
CA ALA A 99 -21.73 10.18 -25.06
C ALA A 99 -23.03 10.61 -24.35
N PHE A 100 -23.01 10.75 -23.02
CA PHE A 100 -24.14 11.28 -22.28
C PHE A 100 -24.41 12.74 -22.64
N THR A 101 -23.39 13.61 -22.68
CA THR A 101 -23.56 15.02 -23.03
C THR A 101 -24.02 15.26 -24.46
N GLU A 102 -23.65 14.36 -25.38
CA GLU A 102 -24.09 14.41 -26.78
C GLU A 102 -25.50 13.85 -26.99
N SER A 103 -26.07 13.16 -25.99
CA SER A 103 -27.38 12.54 -26.10
C SER A 103 -28.53 13.54 -25.99
N ASP A 104 -29.65 13.24 -26.67
CA ASP A 104 -30.89 14.01 -26.59
C ASP A 104 -31.42 14.12 -25.15
N VAL A 105 -31.16 13.12 -24.31
CA VAL A 105 -31.55 13.11 -22.89
C VAL A 105 -30.86 14.24 -22.12
N TYR A 106 -29.59 14.51 -22.42
CA TYR A 106 -28.88 15.64 -21.79
C TYR A 106 -29.43 16.98 -22.30
N VAL A 107 -29.74 17.09 -23.58
CA VAL A 107 -30.37 18.29 -24.16
C VAL A 107 -31.71 18.58 -23.49
N GLU A 108 -32.54 17.56 -23.31
CA GLU A 108 -33.83 17.67 -22.62
C GLU A 108 -33.66 18.07 -21.14
N ARG A 109 -32.72 17.43 -20.43
CA ARG A 109 -32.42 17.80 -19.05
C ARG A 109 -31.94 19.25 -18.94
N ALA A 110 -31.01 19.66 -19.81
CA ALA A 110 -30.51 21.03 -19.83
C ALA A 110 -31.62 22.04 -20.16
N ALA A 111 -32.53 21.71 -21.08
CA ALA A 111 -33.68 22.55 -21.40
C ALA A 111 -34.64 22.72 -20.21
N ARG A 112 -34.90 21.66 -19.44
CA ARG A 112 -35.72 21.75 -18.23
C ARG A 112 -35.01 22.48 -17.09
N ASP A 113 -33.77 22.11 -16.79
CA ASP A 113 -33.06 22.59 -15.60
C ASP A 113 -32.54 24.03 -15.75
N HIS A 114 -32.01 24.39 -16.92
CA HIS A 114 -31.40 25.71 -17.14
C HIS A 114 -32.35 26.70 -17.80
N LEU A 115 -33.18 26.24 -18.73
CA LEU A 115 -34.07 27.12 -19.50
C LEU A 115 -35.51 27.10 -18.97
N SER A 116 -35.83 26.22 -18.00
CA SER A 116 -37.19 26.02 -17.48
C SER A 116 -38.21 25.78 -18.61
N TYR A 117 -37.78 25.16 -19.70
CA TYR A 117 -38.65 24.80 -20.81
C TYR A 117 -39.42 23.53 -20.49
N ALA A 118 -40.69 23.50 -20.90
CA ALA A 118 -41.58 22.37 -20.79
C ALA A 118 -42.09 22.00 -22.19
N TYR A 119 -42.49 20.74 -22.39
CA TYR A 119 -43.10 20.35 -23.67
C TYR A 119 -44.45 21.07 -23.86
N PRO A 120 -44.89 21.26 -25.11
CA PRO A 120 -46.20 21.85 -25.40
C PRO A 120 -47.36 21.11 -24.70
N GLU A 121 -47.22 19.81 -24.52
CA GLU A 121 -48.16 18.91 -23.85
C GLU A 121 -48.03 18.86 -22.31
N ASP A 122 -46.98 19.46 -21.73
CA ASP A 122 -46.75 19.46 -20.28
C ASP A 122 -47.56 20.57 -19.58
N THR A 123 -48.15 20.26 -18.41
CA THR A 123 -48.84 21.26 -17.58
C THR A 123 -47.85 21.93 -16.61
N VAL A 124 -47.50 23.19 -16.87
CA VAL A 124 -46.61 23.98 -16.00
C VAL A 124 -47.38 24.51 -14.79
N ILE A 125 -47.06 23.98 -13.60
CA ILE A 125 -47.61 24.46 -12.33
C ILE A 125 -46.66 25.53 -11.78
N LEU A 126 -47.08 26.80 -11.78
CA LEU A 126 -46.38 27.86 -11.04
C LEU A 126 -46.95 27.97 -9.62
N PRO A 127 -46.19 27.56 -8.58
CA PRO A 127 -46.62 27.79 -7.21
C PRO A 127 -46.66 29.30 -6.95
N ARG A 128 -47.87 29.84 -6.79
CA ARG A 128 -48.05 31.19 -6.26
C ARG A 128 -47.72 31.13 -4.77
N LEU A 129 -46.56 31.69 -4.41
CA LEU A 129 -46.27 32.03 -3.02
C LEU A 129 -47.26 33.12 -2.62
N VAL A 130 -48.34 32.74 -1.95
CA VAL A 130 -49.24 33.69 -1.32
C VAL A 130 -48.43 34.30 -0.18
N THR A 131 -47.83 35.47 -0.43
CA THR A 131 -47.29 36.28 0.66
C THR A 131 -48.50 36.64 1.52
N PRO A 132 -48.53 36.30 2.82
CA PRO A 132 -49.62 36.72 3.67
C PRO A 132 -49.67 38.25 3.59
N VAL A 133 -50.76 38.78 3.04
CA VAL A 133 -51.07 40.21 3.14
C VAL A 133 -51.13 40.48 4.65
N PRO A 134 -50.31 41.41 5.19
CA PRO A 134 -50.44 41.80 6.58
C PRO A 134 -51.89 42.24 6.76
N VAL A 135 -52.60 41.60 7.69
CA VAL A 135 -53.90 42.10 8.16
C VAL A 135 -53.64 43.53 8.62
N ASP A 136 -54.41 44.48 8.11
CA ASP A 136 -54.36 45.89 8.53
C ASP A 136 -54.46 45.94 10.06
N GLU A 137 -53.32 46.04 10.73
CA GLU A 137 -53.25 46.53 12.10
C GLU A 137 -53.77 47.97 12.08
N PRO A 138 -54.50 48.41 13.11
CA PRO A 138 -54.95 49.80 13.19
C PRO A 138 -53.71 50.70 13.05
N VAL A 139 -53.79 51.68 12.15
CA VAL A 139 -52.73 52.67 11.93
C VAL A 139 -52.43 53.36 13.27
N VAL A 140 -51.44 52.82 13.97
CA VAL A 140 -50.72 53.53 15.01
C VAL A 140 -49.85 54.51 14.23
N GLU A 141 -50.13 55.79 14.43
CA GLU A 141 -49.35 56.91 13.92
C GLU A 141 -47.86 56.58 14.03
N ALA A 142 -47.21 56.40 12.88
CA ALA A 142 -45.82 56.04 12.83
C ALA A 142 -45.03 57.13 13.58
N PRO A 143 -44.20 56.79 14.58
CA PRO A 143 -43.16 57.74 14.96
C PRO A 143 -42.36 58.00 13.68
N GLU A 144 -42.14 59.29 13.39
CA GLU A 144 -41.26 59.75 12.31
C GLU A 144 -40.05 58.82 12.20
N PRO A 145 -39.56 58.51 10.98
CA PRO A 145 -38.40 57.65 10.83
C PRO A 145 -37.27 58.24 11.66
N SER A 146 -37.06 57.70 12.85
CA SER A 146 -35.83 57.87 13.58
C SER A 146 -34.82 57.31 12.61
N VAL A 147 -34.10 58.21 11.94
CA VAL A 147 -32.86 57.91 11.25
C VAL A 147 -32.18 56.90 12.12
N LEU A 148 -32.19 55.64 11.67
CA LEU A 148 -31.43 54.57 12.28
C LEU A 148 -30.05 55.16 12.30
N SER A 149 -29.61 55.61 13.49
CA SER A 149 -28.26 56.07 13.69
C SER A 149 -27.43 55.00 13.04
N GLU A 150 -26.73 55.39 11.99
CA GLU A 150 -25.84 54.54 11.22
C GLU A 150 -24.94 53.93 12.27
N THR A 151 -25.30 52.71 12.71
CA THR A 151 -24.59 52.00 13.75
C THR A 151 -23.31 51.64 13.07
N VAL A 152 -22.34 52.55 13.19
CA VAL A 152 -21.07 52.62 12.47
C VAL A 152 -20.68 51.20 12.14
N ARG A 153 -20.99 50.78 10.90
CA ARG A 153 -20.84 49.40 10.48
C ARG A 153 -19.34 49.17 10.54
N ARG A 154 -18.87 48.60 11.64
CA ARG A 154 -17.45 48.43 11.90
C ARG A 154 -16.91 47.65 10.72
N GLU A 155 -15.98 48.26 9.99
CA GLU A 155 -15.50 47.72 8.72
C GLU A 155 -14.94 46.31 8.99
N ASN A 156 -15.33 45.33 8.15
CA ASN A 156 -15.04 43.92 8.41
C ASN A 156 -13.55 43.65 8.70
N TRP A 157 -12.64 44.36 8.03
CA TRP A 157 -11.18 44.22 8.25
C TRP A 157 -10.75 44.53 9.69
N ARG A 158 -11.44 45.46 10.36
CA ARG A 158 -11.16 45.87 11.74
C ARG A 158 -11.54 44.78 12.74
N LEU A 159 -12.65 44.08 12.45
CA LEU A 159 -13.07 42.92 13.23
C LEU A 159 -12.09 41.76 13.10
N TRP A 160 -11.58 41.52 11.88
CA TRP A 160 -10.54 40.51 11.66
C TRP A 160 -9.24 40.86 12.39
N TRP A 161 -8.83 42.12 12.34
CA TRP A 161 -7.62 42.57 13.02
C TRP A 161 -7.67 42.35 14.54
N GLU A 162 -8.79 42.69 15.17
CA GLU A 162 -9.01 42.50 16.61
C GLU A 162 -9.08 41.02 17.01
N ALA A 163 -9.59 40.15 16.11
CA ALA A 163 -9.58 38.71 16.33
C ALA A 163 -8.18 38.09 16.27
N PHE A 164 -7.29 38.62 15.42
CA PHE A 164 -5.91 38.12 15.29
C PHE A 164 -4.95 38.73 16.32
N PHE A 165 -5.24 39.95 16.79
CA PHE A 165 -4.40 40.66 17.76
C PHE A 165 -5.26 41.22 18.90
N PRO A 166 -5.82 40.34 19.76
CA PRO A 166 -6.55 40.79 20.93
C PRO A 166 -5.59 41.54 21.86
N ALA A 167 -5.97 42.74 22.29
CA ALA A 167 -5.19 43.47 23.29
C ALA A 167 -5.24 42.67 24.60
N GLU A 168 -4.12 42.07 24.99
CA GLU A 168 -3.98 41.31 26.23
C GLU A 168 -4.35 42.20 27.42
N SER A 169 -5.28 41.72 28.26
CA SER A 169 -5.66 42.31 29.55
C SER A 169 -4.87 41.68 30.69
#